data_AF-A0A1Z5L246-F1
#
_entry.id   AF-A0A1Z5L246-F1
#
_cell.length_a   1.000
_cell.length_b   1.000
_cell.length_c   1.000
_cell.angle_alpha   90.00
_cell.angle_beta   90.00
_cell.angle_gamma   90.00
#
_symmetry.space_group_name_H-M   'P 1'
#
loop_
_entity.id
_entity.type
_entity.pdbx_description
1 polymer ?
#
loop_
_entity_poly.entity_id
_entity_poly.type
_entity_poly.pdbx_seq_one_letter_code
_entity_poly.pdbx_strand_id
1 'polypeptide(L)'
;MCDCQLSWLYEIGHQDYDTPLCHAPPQLAGTSLFSNDTRGNLGVWRDDCDKNCTCICVVSGYKRFIKADCSKRGLSETPQRFPSDTSIVDLSGNLLHSLEVSLAECAPGVENLSLANNYYTDLDWKLLPTSLRYLVL
;
A
#
# COMPACT_ATOMS: atom_id res chain seq x y z
N MET A 1 11.75 -12.12 -3.92
CA MET A 1 10.62 -11.20 -4.01
C MET A 1 10.99 -10.10 -4.99
N CYS A 2 10.16 -9.86 -5.99
CA CYS A 2 10.29 -8.78 -6.96
C CYS A 2 9.34 -7.67 -6.58
N ASP A 3 9.87 -6.72 -5.81
CA ASP A 3 9.15 -5.56 -5.34
C ASP A 3 9.96 -4.28 -5.59
N CYS A 4 9.43 -3.14 -5.15
CA CYS A 4 10.02 -1.85 -5.36
C CYS A 4 11.45 -1.69 -4.79
N GLN A 5 11.89 -2.51 -3.84
CA GLN A 5 13.27 -2.49 -3.33
C GLN A 5 14.28 -2.97 -4.37
N LEU A 6 13.84 -3.61 -5.45
CA LEU A 6 14.72 -4.02 -6.55
C LEU A 6 14.79 -2.97 -7.67
N SER A 7 14.09 -1.84 -7.55
CA SER A 7 14.07 -0.79 -8.59
C SER A 7 15.47 -0.22 -8.92
N TRP A 8 16.37 -0.16 -7.94
CA TRP A 8 17.75 0.27 -8.16
C TRP A 8 18.54 -0.67 -9.09
N LEU A 9 18.15 -1.95 -9.20
CA LEU A 9 18.84 -2.88 -10.09
C LEU A 9 18.71 -2.48 -11.57
N TYR A 10 17.70 -1.71 -11.97
CA TYR A 10 17.60 -1.24 -13.36
C TYR A 10 18.52 -0.05 -13.67
N GLU A 11 19.11 0.56 -12.65
CA GLU A 11 20.05 1.67 -12.81
C GLU A 11 21.48 1.17 -13.06
N ILE A 12 21.76 -0.08 -12.70
CA ILE A 12 23.05 -0.70 -12.97
C ILE A 12 22.99 -1.46 -14.31
N GLY A 13 24.04 -1.33 -15.12
CA GLY A 13 24.15 -2.07 -16.38
C GLY A 13 24.36 -3.56 -16.10
N HIS A 14 23.47 -4.41 -16.62
CA HIS A 14 23.59 -5.86 -16.53
C HIS A 14 24.13 -6.44 -17.84
N GLN A 15 25.08 -7.37 -17.72
CA GLN A 15 25.58 -8.17 -18.84
C GLN A 15 24.70 -9.43 -19.00
N ASP A 16 24.60 -9.96 -20.22
CA ASP A 16 23.71 -11.03 -20.71
C ASP A 16 23.93 -12.44 -20.12
N TYR A 17 24.23 -12.56 -18.84
CA TYR A 17 24.25 -13.85 -18.15
C TYR A 17 23.02 -14.03 -17.27
N ASP A 18 22.45 -15.23 -17.38
CA ASP A 18 21.35 -15.83 -16.62
C ASP A 18 20.46 -14.82 -15.87
N THR A 19 19.45 -14.30 -16.57
CA THR A 19 18.58 -13.26 -16.00
C THR A 19 17.80 -13.83 -14.81
N PRO A 20 17.87 -13.22 -13.62
CA PRO A 20 17.17 -13.72 -12.46
C PRO A 20 15.65 -13.70 -12.69
N LEU A 21 15.00 -14.77 -12.27
CA LEU A 21 13.55 -14.91 -12.32
C LEU A 21 12.93 -14.48 -10.99
N CYS A 22 11.79 -13.82 -11.07
CA CYS A 22 10.99 -13.45 -9.93
C CYS A 22 10.30 -14.69 -9.34
N HIS A 23 10.46 -14.92 -8.03
CA HIS A 23 9.76 -16.02 -7.34
C HIS A 23 8.38 -15.61 -6.80
N ALA A 24 8.25 -14.34 -6.41
CA ALA A 24 7.07 -13.71 -5.82
C ALA A 24 7.15 -12.20 -6.14
N PRO A 25 6.06 -11.43 -6.06
CA PRO A 25 4.69 -11.85 -5.74
C PRO A 25 4.05 -12.70 -6.87
N PRO A 26 2.89 -13.36 -6.65
CA PRO A 26 2.30 -14.30 -7.61
C PRO A 26 2.15 -13.75 -9.03
N GLN A 27 1.83 -12.46 -9.16
CA GLN A 27 1.71 -11.77 -10.45
C GLN A 27 3.01 -11.68 -11.26
N LEU A 28 4.17 -11.80 -10.60
CA LEU A 28 5.50 -11.72 -11.22
C LEU A 28 6.23 -13.06 -11.13
N ALA A 29 5.63 -14.10 -10.54
CA ALA A 29 6.29 -15.38 -10.40
C ALA A 29 6.64 -15.98 -11.79
N GLY A 30 7.91 -16.30 -11.99
CA GLY A 30 8.46 -16.83 -13.24
C GLY A 30 8.84 -15.78 -14.29
N THR A 31 8.55 -14.49 -14.09
CA THR A 31 8.95 -13.45 -15.05
C THR A 31 10.42 -13.06 -14.83
N SER A 32 11.10 -12.66 -15.91
CA SER A 32 12.47 -12.13 -15.81
C SER A 32 12.46 -10.79 -15.09
N LEU A 33 13.38 -10.60 -14.13
CA LEU A 33 13.53 -9.35 -13.41
C LEU A 33 13.71 -8.19 -14.38
N PHE A 34 14.52 -8.35 -15.42
CA PHE A 34 14.86 -7.27 -16.35
C PHE A 34 13.84 -7.07 -17.48
N SER A 35 12.70 -7.76 -17.45
CA SER A 35 11.62 -7.52 -18.40
C SER A 35 10.92 -6.18 -18.14
N ASN A 36 10.40 -5.57 -19.21
CA ASN A 36 9.60 -4.35 -19.11
C ASN A 36 8.33 -4.55 -18.26
N ASP A 37 7.74 -5.74 -18.31
CA ASP A 37 6.56 -6.08 -17.51
C ASP A 37 6.87 -6.06 -16.01
N THR A 38 7.94 -6.75 -15.59
CA THR A 38 8.40 -6.72 -14.20
C THR A 38 8.70 -5.29 -13.77
N ARG A 39 9.49 -4.54 -14.56
CA ARG A 39 9.86 -3.16 -14.25
C ARG A 39 8.65 -2.27 -13.99
N GLY A 40 7.60 -2.39 -14.79
CA GLY A 40 6.36 -1.62 -14.63
C GLY A 40 5.53 -2.03 -13.42
N ASN A 41 5.68 -3.26 -12.92
CA ASN A 41 4.84 -3.84 -11.88
C ASN A 41 5.51 -4.01 -10.50
N LEU A 42 6.82 -3.75 -10.36
CA LEU A 42 7.52 -3.86 -9.07
C LEU A 42 6.91 -3.00 -7.96
N GLY A 43 6.33 -1.85 -8.33
CA GLY A 43 5.66 -0.96 -7.40
C GLY A 43 4.24 -1.38 -7.03
N VAL A 44 3.64 -2.37 -7.72
CA VAL A 44 2.22 -2.70 -7.57
C VAL A 44 2.04 -3.81 -6.55
N TRP A 45 1.27 -3.54 -5.49
CA TRP A 45 0.95 -4.51 -4.47
C TRP A 45 -0.52 -4.94 -4.59
N ARG A 46 -0.76 -6.21 -4.93
CA ARG A 46 -2.12 -6.75 -5.12
C ARG A 46 -2.57 -7.67 -3.98
N ASP A 47 -1.63 -8.37 -3.36
CA ASP A 47 -1.92 -9.32 -2.27
C ASP A 47 -2.47 -8.60 -1.05
N ASP A 48 -3.62 -9.05 -0.54
CA ASP A 48 -4.32 -8.49 0.64
C ASP A 48 -4.62 -6.99 0.58
N CYS A 49 -4.64 -6.41 -0.63
CA CYS A 49 -5.14 -5.06 -0.86
C CYS A 49 -6.65 -5.08 -1.09
N ASP A 50 -7.39 -4.18 -0.43
CA ASP A 50 -8.80 -4.00 -0.72
C ASP A 50 -9.03 -3.63 -2.19
N LYS A 51 -10.04 -4.24 -2.82
CA LYS A 51 -10.40 -4.02 -4.23
C LYS A 51 -10.73 -2.57 -4.55
N ASN A 52 -11.17 -1.81 -3.54
CA ASN A 52 -11.52 -0.41 -3.68
C ASN A 52 -10.31 0.52 -3.52
N CYS A 53 -9.14 -0.03 -3.21
CA CYS A 53 -7.91 0.71 -2.99
C CYS A 53 -6.87 0.38 -4.07
N THR A 54 -5.86 1.23 -4.17
CA THR A 54 -4.65 0.98 -4.95
C THR A 54 -3.48 0.95 -3.98
N CYS A 55 -2.89 -0.23 -3.80
CA CYS A 55 -1.73 -0.40 -2.93
C CYS A 55 -0.44 -0.39 -3.74
N ILE A 56 0.50 0.45 -3.33
CA ILE A 56 1.81 0.55 -3.96
C ILE A 56 2.94 0.37 -2.96
N CYS A 57 3.98 -0.33 -3.40
CA CYS A 57 5.26 -0.42 -2.71
C CYS A 57 6.05 0.85 -2.95
N VAL A 58 6.48 1.49 -1.86
CA VAL A 58 7.29 2.72 -1.88
C VAL A 58 8.58 2.46 -1.12
N VAL A 59 9.69 2.97 -1.64
CA VAL A 59 11.00 2.95 -0.97
C VAL A 59 11.30 4.34 -0.41
N SER A 60 11.73 4.40 0.85
CA SER A 60 12.28 5.60 1.47
C SER A 60 13.55 5.23 2.25
N GLY A 61 14.70 5.69 1.75
CA GLY A 61 16.00 5.24 2.24
C GLY A 61 16.17 3.73 2.08
N TYR A 62 16.52 3.04 3.17
CA TYR A 62 16.71 1.58 3.19
C TYR A 62 15.42 0.79 3.54
N LYS A 63 14.30 1.48 3.74
CA LYS A 63 13.03 0.85 4.13
C LYS A 63 12.05 0.87 2.96
N ARG A 64 11.25 -0.17 2.85
CA ARG A 64 10.04 -0.19 2.03
C ARG A 64 8.82 -0.12 2.95
N PHE A 65 7.73 0.41 2.43
CA PHE A 65 6.41 0.32 3.03
C PHE A 65 5.34 0.32 1.95
N ILE A 66 4.13 -0.07 2.31
CA ILE A 66 2.98 0.01 1.41
C ILE A 66 2.20 1.29 1.69
N LYS A 67 1.86 2.00 0.61
CA LYS A 67 0.86 3.06 0.62
C LYS A 67 -0.42 2.50 0.01
N ALA A 68 -1.51 2.51 0.78
CA ALA A 68 -2.85 2.21 0.31
C ALA A 68 -3.59 3.52 -0.02
N ASP A 69 -3.84 3.76 -1.30
CA ASP A 69 -4.65 4.88 -1.76
C ASP A 69 -6.09 4.42 -2.03
N CYS A 70 -6.99 4.82 -1.15
CA CYS A 70 -8.42 4.56 -1.20
C CYS A 70 -9.20 5.89 -1.39
N SER A 71 -8.52 6.96 -1.77
CA SER A 71 -9.09 8.31 -1.80
C SER A 71 -10.02 8.52 -3.01
N LYS A 72 -11.07 9.32 -2.82
CA LYS A 72 -12.01 9.73 -3.90
C LYS A 72 -12.63 8.54 -4.65
N ARG A 73 -12.95 7.47 -3.92
CA ARG A 73 -13.57 6.24 -4.45
C ARG A 73 -15.07 6.15 -4.17
N GLY A 74 -15.64 7.15 -3.49
CA GLY A 74 -17.05 7.16 -3.09
C GLY A 74 -17.36 6.12 -2.02
N LEU A 75 -16.39 5.80 -1.15
CA LEU A 75 -16.56 4.79 -0.12
C LEU A 75 -17.54 5.27 0.94
N SER A 76 -18.58 4.48 1.19
CA SER A 76 -19.49 4.64 2.33
C SER A 76 -19.07 3.79 3.53
N GLU A 77 -18.22 2.79 3.31
CA GLU A 77 -17.74 1.84 4.32
C GLU A 77 -16.20 1.82 4.34
N THR A 78 -15.62 1.53 5.52
CA THR A 78 -14.16 1.48 5.68
C THR A 78 -13.59 0.18 5.08
N PRO A 79 -12.55 0.24 4.23
CA PRO A 79 -11.88 -0.96 3.71
C PRO A 79 -11.35 -1.85 4.85
N GLN A 80 -11.45 -3.17 4.69
CA GLN A 80 -11.15 -4.13 5.75
C GLN A 80 -9.82 -4.86 5.54
N ARG A 81 -9.27 -4.80 4.33
CA ARG A 81 -8.06 -5.54 3.95
C ARG A 81 -6.95 -4.59 3.53
N PHE A 82 -5.87 -4.64 4.28
CA PHE A 82 -4.64 -3.92 3.99
C PHE A 82 -3.45 -4.88 4.05
N PRO A 83 -2.44 -4.69 3.19
CA PRO A 83 -1.18 -5.41 3.31
C PRO A 83 -0.55 -5.20 4.70
N SER A 84 0.14 -6.21 5.23
CA SER A 84 0.77 -6.16 6.56
C SER A 84 1.75 -5.00 6.73
N ASP A 85 2.42 -4.62 5.64
CA ASP A 85 3.46 -3.59 5.61
C ASP A 85 2.89 -2.20 5.29
N THR A 86 1.57 -2.00 5.44
CA THR A 86 0.91 -0.71 5.16
C THR A 86 1.27 0.32 6.23
N SER A 87 1.95 1.39 5.82
CA SER A 87 2.32 2.50 6.71
C SER A 87 1.59 3.80 6.38
N ILE A 88 0.98 3.88 5.20
CA ILE A 88 0.22 5.05 4.75
C ILE A 88 -1.13 4.60 4.22
N VAL A 89 -2.20 5.18 4.74
CA VAL A 89 -3.56 4.97 4.25
C VAL A 89 -4.19 6.33 3.93
N ASP A 90 -4.68 6.47 2.70
CA ASP A 90 -5.44 7.66 2.28
C ASP A 90 -6.90 7.27 2.01
N LEU A 91 -7.80 7.68 2.91
CA LEU A 91 -9.25 7.51 2.80
C LEU A 91 -9.95 8.84 2.48
N SER A 92 -9.21 9.85 2.04
CA SER A 92 -9.75 11.19 1.89
C SER A 92 -10.74 11.32 0.73
N GLY A 93 -11.68 12.25 0.86
CA GLY A 93 -12.66 12.57 -0.20
C GLY A 93 -13.65 11.45 -0.47
N ASN A 94 -14.08 10.73 0.58
CA ASN A 94 -15.07 9.66 0.51
C ASN A 94 -16.38 10.08 1.20
N LEU A 95 -17.30 9.13 1.40
CA LEU A 95 -18.61 9.32 1.99
C LEU A 95 -18.70 8.71 3.40
N LEU A 96 -17.57 8.62 4.11
CA LEU A 96 -17.50 7.95 5.40
C LEU A 96 -18.09 8.82 6.51
N HIS A 97 -18.99 8.24 7.29
CA HIS A 97 -19.60 8.89 8.46
C HIS A 97 -18.99 8.42 9.79
N SER A 98 -18.43 7.22 9.80
CA SER A 98 -17.78 6.59 10.94
C SER A 98 -16.75 5.57 10.47
N LEU A 99 -15.90 5.10 11.39
CA LEU A 99 -15.04 3.93 11.15
C LEU A 99 -15.82 2.71 11.62
N GLU A 100 -16.44 2.00 10.68
CA GLU A 100 -17.23 0.79 10.99
C GLU A 100 -16.34 -0.38 11.45
N VAL A 101 -15.06 -0.33 11.08
CA VAL A 101 -14.05 -1.34 11.39
C VAL A 101 -12.84 -0.68 12.04
N SER A 102 -12.24 -1.40 12.99
CA SER A 102 -11.04 -0.96 13.67
C SER A 102 -9.85 -0.97 12.71
N LEU A 103 -9.39 0.20 12.29
CA LEU A 103 -8.13 0.34 11.55
C LEU A 103 -6.94 -0.12 12.41
N ALA A 104 -7.04 -0.01 13.74
CA ALA A 104 -6.06 -0.57 14.66
C ALA A 104 -5.90 -2.09 14.53
N GLU A 105 -6.94 -2.80 14.09
CA GLU A 105 -6.90 -4.24 13.85
C GLU A 105 -6.55 -4.59 12.41
N CYS A 106 -7.16 -3.90 11.44
CA CYS A 106 -6.97 -4.19 10.01
C CYS A 106 -5.64 -3.68 9.45
N ALA A 107 -5.09 -2.61 10.01
CA ALA A 107 -3.86 -1.98 9.56
C ALA A 107 -3.05 -1.42 10.75
N PRO A 108 -2.60 -2.29 11.68
CA PRO A 108 -1.96 -1.87 12.94
C PRO A 108 -0.64 -1.09 12.75
N GLY A 109 0.01 -1.21 11.59
CA GLY A 109 1.27 -0.56 11.26
C GLY A 109 1.16 0.83 10.63
N VAL A 110 -0.04 1.38 10.48
CA VAL A 110 -0.26 2.66 9.79
C VAL A 110 0.26 3.83 10.63
N GLU A 111 1.23 4.54 10.07
CA GLU A 111 1.83 5.73 10.68
C GLU A 111 1.21 7.03 10.15
N ASN A 112 0.68 7.02 8.92
CA ASN A 112 0.09 8.18 8.27
C ASN A 112 -1.32 7.84 7.78
N LEU A 113 -2.32 8.54 8.31
CA LEU A 113 -3.73 8.34 7.94
C LEU A 113 -4.36 9.67 7.54
N SER A 114 -4.97 9.68 6.35
CA SER A 114 -5.82 10.78 5.90
C SER A 114 -7.28 10.36 5.89
N LEU A 115 -8.09 11.01 6.71
CA LEU A 115 -9.55 10.90 6.75
C LEU A 115 -10.22 12.17 6.18
N ALA A 116 -9.44 13.10 5.64
CA ALA A 116 -9.87 14.41 5.20
C ALA A 116 -11.05 14.38 4.22
N ASN A 117 -11.91 15.39 4.27
CA ASN A 117 -13.04 15.55 3.34
C ASN A 117 -13.99 14.33 3.33
N ASN A 118 -14.35 13.85 4.52
CA ASN A 118 -15.42 12.89 4.75
C ASN A 118 -16.54 13.55 5.57
N TYR A 119 -17.48 12.76 6.09
CA TYR A 119 -18.66 13.22 6.83
C TYR A 119 -18.66 12.79 8.30
N TYR A 120 -17.46 12.61 8.88
CA TYR A 120 -17.30 12.29 10.30
C TYR A 120 -17.86 13.41 11.17
N THR A 121 -18.83 13.09 12.03
CA THR A 121 -19.32 13.99 13.06
C THR A 121 -18.60 13.80 14.40
N ASP A 122 -18.12 12.59 14.63
CA ASP A 122 -17.31 12.18 15.76
C ASP A 122 -16.38 11.05 15.32
N LEU A 123 -15.27 10.85 16.04
CA LEU A 123 -14.29 9.83 15.72
C LEU A 123 -13.85 9.11 16.99
N ASP A 124 -14.13 7.80 17.08
CA ASP A 124 -13.60 6.98 18.16
C ASP A 124 -12.13 6.69 17.92
N TRP A 125 -11.27 7.39 18.66
CA TRP A 125 -9.82 7.26 18.60
C TRP A 125 -9.32 5.87 18.97
N LYS A 126 -10.11 5.02 19.64
CA LYS A 126 -9.73 3.63 19.93
C LYS A 126 -9.70 2.74 18.68
N LEU A 127 -10.39 3.15 17.62
CA LEU A 127 -10.40 2.45 16.33
C LEU A 127 -9.16 2.79 15.50
N LEU A 128 -8.37 3.77 15.92
CA LEU A 128 -7.17 4.21 15.22
C LEU A 128 -5.92 3.44 15.67
N PRO A 129 -4.99 3.12 14.74
CA PRO A 129 -3.73 2.46 15.10
C PRO A 129 -2.89 3.26 16.09
N THR A 130 -2.31 2.59 17.07
CA THR A 130 -1.41 3.20 18.07
C THR A 130 -0.07 3.63 17.49
N SER A 131 0.27 3.16 16.28
CA SER A 131 1.47 3.52 15.52
C SER A 131 1.35 4.86 14.79
N LEU A 132 0.16 5.48 14.79
CA LEU A 132 -0.07 6.76 14.10
C LEU A 132 0.88 7.86 14.57
N ARG A 133 1.48 8.52 13.58
CA ARG A 133 2.34 9.70 13.75
C ARG A 133 1.68 10.94 13.17
N TYR A 134 0.93 10.77 12.08
CA TYR A 134 0.26 11.84 11.37
C TYR A 134 -1.17 11.45 11.05
N LEU A 135 -2.10 12.29 11.45
CA LEU A 135 -3.53 12.16 11.18
C LEU A 135 -4.02 13.46 10.54
N VAL A 136 -4.75 13.34 9.44
CA VAL A 136 -5.44 14.45 8.76
C VAL A 136 -6.93 14.18 8.79
N LEU A 137 -7.73 15.16 9.21
CA LEU A 137 -9.19 15.10 9.33
C LEU A 137 -9.86 16.15 8.43
#